data_AF-A0A098ECQ5-F1
#
_entry.id   AF-A0A098ECQ5-F1
#
_cell.length_a   1.000
_cell.length_b   1.000
_cell.length_c   1.000
_cell.angle_alpha   90.00
_cell.angle_beta   90.00
_cell.angle_gamma   90.00
#
_symmetry.space_group_name_H-M   'P 1'
#
loop_
_entity.id
_entity.type
_entity.pdbx_description
1 polymer ?
#
loop_
_entity_poly.entity_id
_entity_poly.type
_entity_poly.pdbx_seq_one_letter_code
_entity_poly.pdbx_strand_id
1 'polypeptide(L)'
;MNDYVVTDYTQNSVTTYTIEVWVKTMDSGNYKTFVQDRGSVYGGGKSLTLGMGRSGGGFGSSGQVFYIFESDYIDIGAHSVQTINDNNWHHVAGVWSAPAGTQIASSQFKIYIDGVQATVSANSVGYIISPATGLGGTKIARHDAWNTNFAGTIDEVRIYNRALTAEEIKADMLSTSPEMMKKVIQDTISKTQTKINQLKKENINTEAIEKIITSAEDALQKEAYKTALEQAQDASSKADKVWNAFQSYNTVKKEVDAKVDQLKREDIDTAIIEKSLSEAKSAFENENFELAQRLVSDAESKADKSWSTYQYIETAKNAVKEAKGINCDASNAEKRVNDAVDALNKGSYDIARQYASNAVSLANKANCGKINIKDLKALSVKYDRRTVEISGKVRDIETVYGKGYKFTVDDGTGLIVVGYEGSIKDVNNGDTVNVKGVFSRSNDAVIAEKVEKSGIIDILPGGDDNSGGGNLLFLLIGGVIIIVVVVAALFILKKNKGGEKGMRDVGERI
;
A
#
# COMPACT_ATOMS: atom_id res chain seq x y z
N MET A 1 14.37 -55.30 42.25
CA MET A 1 15.75 -55.15 41.74
C MET A 1 15.87 -53.74 41.22
N ASN A 2 17.02 -53.09 41.45
CA ASN A 2 17.32 -51.84 40.78
C ASN A 2 17.86 -52.18 39.39
N ASP A 3 17.25 -51.64 38.34
CA ASP A 3 17.69 -51.83 36.96
C ASP A 3 18.39 -50.55 36.48
N TYR A 4 19.57 -50.70 35.87
CA TYR A 4 20.40 -49.60 35.39
C TYR A 4 21.42 -50.10 34.38
N VAL A 5 21.87 -49.21 33.50
CA VAL A 5 22.92 -49.50 32.51
C VAL A 5 24.24 -48.87 32.97
N VAL A 6 25.35 -49.58 32.75
CA VAL A 6 26.72 -49.06 32.89
C VAL A 6 27.46 -49.35 31.59
N THR A 7 28.21 -48.37 31.10
CA THR A 7 29.06 -48.48 29.90
C THR A 7 30.47 -48.02 30.23
N ASP A 8 31.45 -48.34 29.38
CA ASP A 8 32.83 -47.85 29.52
C ASP A 8 33.04 -46.44 28.92
N TYR A 9 31.99 -45.83 28.37
CA TYR A 9 32.08 -44.51 27.77
C TYR A 9 32.10 -43.43 28.85
N THR A 10 33.01 -42.45 28.73
CA THR A 10 33.18 -41.33 29.66
C THR A 10 33.30 -40.02 28.88
N GLN A 11 32.72 -38.95 29.41
CA GLN A 11 32.92 -37.57 28.99
C GLN A 11 34.40 -37.23 29.13
N ASN A 12 35.12 -37.18 28.01
CA ASN A 12 36.55 -36.90 28.00
C ASN A 12 36.82 -35.55 27.36
N SER A 13 37.31 -34.59 28.16
CA SER A 13 37.68 -33.25 27.70
C SER A 13 36.58 -32.57 26.88
N VAL A 14 35.33 -32.61 27.36
CA VAL A 14 34.17 -32.09 26.63
C VAL A 14 34.12 -30.55 26.68
N THR A 15 33.91 -29.94 25.51
CA THR A 15 33.62 -28.50 25.34
C THR A 15 32.19 -28.24 24.85
N THR A 16 31.53 -29.28 24.33
CA THR A 16 30.12 -29.28 23.91
C THR A 16 29.54 -30.67 24.16
N TYR A 17 28.26 -30.73 24.53
CA TYR A 17 27.62 -32.01 24.82
C TYR A 17 26.09 -31.90 24.78
N THR A 18 25.43 -32.95 24.30
CA THR A 18 23.97 -33.09 24.39
C THR A 18 23.61 -34.48 24.92
N ILE A 19 22.67 -34.54 25.85
CA ILE A 19 22.06 -35.79 26.32
C ILE A 19 20.56 -35.68 26.10
N GLU A 20 19.94 -36.70 25.50
CA GLU A 20 18.48 -36.81 25.37
C GLU A 20 17.96 -38.14 25.88
N VAL A 21 16.76 -38.12 26.45
CA VAL A 21 16.05 -39.32 26.91
C VAL A 21 14.54 -39.16 26.73
N TRP A 22 13.83 -40.26 26.48
CA TRP A 22 12.42 -40.36 26.85
C TRP A 22 12.30 -40.89 28.26
N VAL A 23 11.45 -40.26 29.06
CA VAL A 23 11.28 -40.60 30.48
C VAL A 23 9.82 -40.58 30.89
N LYS A 24 9.42 -41.54 31.73
CA LYS A 24 8.08 -41.60 32.34
C LYS A 24 8.21 -42.00 33.80
N THR A 25 7.64 -41.21 34.70
CA THR A 25 7.78 -41.42 36.15
C THR A 25 6.70 -40.74 36.97
N MET A 26 6.47 -41.23 38.19
CA MET A 26 5.75 -40.55 39.27
C MET A 26 6.68 -40.23 40.45
N ASP A 27 7.98 -40.45 40.30
CA ASP A 27 8.96 -40.30 41.37
C ASP A 27 9.01 -38.83 41.81
N SER A 28 8.83 -38.63 43.10
CA SER A 28 8.90 -37.33 43.76
C SER A 28 10.12 -37.18 44.66
N GLY A 29 11.01 -38.18 44.67
CA GLY A 29 12.23 -38.19 45.47
C GLY A 29 13.32 -37.25 44.96
N ASN A 30 14.31 -37.00 45.81
CA ASN A 30 15.44 -36.12 45.51
C ASN A 30 16.48 -36.80 44.60
N TYR A 31 17.08 -36.02 43.68
CA TYR A 31 18.24 -36.40 42.88
C TYR A 31 18.05 -37.68 42.04
N LYS A 32 17.24 -37.55 41.00
CA LYS A 32 16.83 -38.64 40.12
C LYS A 32 17.55 -38.53 38.79
N THR A 33 18.62 -39.30 38.65
CA THR A 33 19.53 -39.19 37.49
C THR A 33 19.03 -40.03 36.33
N PHE A 34 18.98 -39.41 35.14
CA PHE A 34 18.74 -40.13 33.89
C PHE A 34 20.06 -40.64 33.33
N VAL A 35 21.06 -39.76 33.20
CA VAL A 35 22.40 -40.08 32.66
C VAL A 35 23.50 -39.30 33.40
N GLN A 36 24.59 -39.97 33.79
CA GLN A 36 25.81 -39.36 34.38
C GLN A 36 27.05 -40.21 34.15
N ASP A 37 28.24 -39.65 34.35
CA ASP A 37 29.52 -40.37 34.30
C ASP A 37 30.57 -39.87 35.33
N ARG A 38 30.11 -39.28 36.43
CA ARG A 38 30.91 -38.67 37.49
C ARG A 38 31.86 -39.66 38.19
N GLY A 39 31.37 -40.87 38.47
CA GLY A 39 32.06 -41.87 39.31
C GLY A 39 31.79 -41.73 40.82
N SER A 40 32.29 -42.69 41.61
CA SER A 40 31.94 -42.89 43.03
C SER A 40 32.94 -42.31 44.06
N VAL A 41 34.11 -41.85 43.62
CA VAL A 41 35.22 -41.46 44.51
C VAL A 41 35.10 -39.98 44.90
N TYR A 42 35.55 -39.63 46.12
CA TYR A 42 35.71 -38.24 46.56
C TYR A 42 36.86 -37.58 45.77
N GLY A 43 36.61 -36.41 45.18
CA GLY A 43 37.33 -35.86 44.04
C GLY A 43 36.77 -36.30 42.67
N GLY A 44 35.52 -36.79 42.62
CA GLY A 44 34.92 -37.42 41.45
C GLY A 44 34.97 -36.58 40.17
N GLY A 45 34.81 -37.24 39.02
CA GLY A 45 34.89 -36.61 37.70
C GLY A 45 33.85 -35.52 37.51
N LYS A 46 34.09 -34.66 36.53
CA LYS A 46 33.22 -33.53 36.21
C LYS A 46 32.22 -33.96 35.14
N SER A 47 31.03 -34.36 35.57
CA SER A 47 30.00 -34.97 34.73
C SER A 47 28.96 -33.94 34.33
N LEU A 48 28.62 -33.86 33.04
CA LEU A 48 27.32 -33.35 32.61
C LEU A 48 26.26 -34.39 32.94
N THR A 49 25.46 -34.09 33.95
CA THR A 49 24.43 -34.97 34.46
C THR A 49 23.05 -34.44 34.08
N LEU A 50 22.26 -35.27 33.40
CA LEU A 50 20.85 -35.02 33.10
C LEU A 50 19.99 -35.78 34.11
N GLY A 51 19.03 -35.10 34.72
CA GLY A 51 18.15 -35.73 35.70
C GLY A 51 16.97 -34.86 36.13
N MET A 52 16.39 -35.20 37.27
CA MET A 52 15.23 -34.55 37.87
C MET A 52 15.49 -34.20 39.34
N GLY A 53 14.96 -33.03 39.72
CA GLY A 53 15.44 -32.13 40.76
C GLY A 53 15.46 -32.64 42.19
N ARG A 54 16.04 -31.80 43.04
CA ARG A 54 16.18 -31.98 44.49
C ARG A 54 15.17 -31.08 45.20
N SER A 55 14.60 -31.51 46.32
CA SER A 55 13.91 -30.62 47.25
C SER A 55 14.89 -29.88 48.17
N GLY A 56 14.84 -28.54 48.15
CA GLY A 56 15.52 -27.64 49.10
C GLY A 56 16.82 -26.97 48.63
N GLY A 57 17.14 -25.80 49.20
CA GLY A 57 18.45 -25.13 49.07
C GLY A 57 18.70 -24.28 47.82
N GLY A 58 17.71 -24.07 46.94
CA GLY A 58 17.87 -23.29 45.70
C GLY A 58 18.15 -24.10 44.43
N PHE A 59 18.07 -25.44 44.51
CA PHE A 59 18.50 -26.41 43.49
C PHE A 59 17.32 -27.05 42.71
N GLY A 60 16.29 -26.25 42.40
CA GLY A 60 15.03 -26.71 41.81
C GLY A 60 14.07 -27.36 42.81
N SER A 61 13.00 -27.97 42.28
CA SER A 61 11.94 -28.69 42.99
C SER A 61 11.82 -30.12 42.48
N SER A 62 11.17 -30.99 43.26
CA SER A 62 10.78 -32.32 42.80
C SER A 62 10.03 -32.24 41.46
N GLY A 63 10.32 -33.16 40.53
CA GLY A 63 9.72 -33.16 39.20
C GLY A 63 10.44 -32.32 38.15
N GLN A 64 11.23 -31.31 38.54
CA GLN A 64 11.89 -30.39 37.60
C GLN A 64 13.13 -31.03 36.97
N VAL A 65 13.29 -30.92 35.65
CA VAL A 65 14.47 -31.41 34.94
C VAL A 65 15.67 -30.54 35.29
N PHE A 66 16.86 -31.13 35.42
CA PHE A 66 18.12 -30.40 35.51
C PHE A 66 19.13 -30.93 34.49
N TYR A 67 19.98 -30.03 34.03
CA TYR A 67 21.18 -30.36 33.27
C TYR A 67 22.35 -29.53 33.79
N ILE A 68 23.31 -30.19 34.42
CA ILE A 68 24.35 -29.54 35.24
C ILE A 68 25.70 -30.22 35.03
N PHE A 69 26.77 -29.45 35.19
CA PHE A 69 28.05 -30.01 35.61
C PHE A 69 28.03 -30.25 37.11
N GLU A 70 28.30 -31.49 37.50
CA GLU A 70 28.45 -31.85 38.91
C GLU A 70 29.75 -32.61 39.20
N SER A 71 30.28 -32.36 40.39
CA SER A 71 31.46 -32.97 41.00
C SER A 71 31.39 -32.68 42.52
N ASP A 72 32.46 -32.87 43.29
CA ASP A 72 32.43 -32.51 44.72
C ASP A 72 32.41 -30.99 44.89
N TYR A 73 31.39 -30.50 45.59
CA TYR A 73 31.13 -29.07 45.83
C TYR A 73 30.96 -28.23 44.55
N ILE A 74 30.71 -28.87 43.41
CA ILE A 74 30.44 -28.22 42.13
C ILE A 74 29.06 -28.64 41.66
N ASP A 75 28.24 -27.66 41.35
CA ASP A 75 26.92 -27.82 40.74
C ASP A 75 26.61 -26.56 39.92
N ILE A 76 26.90 -26.61 38.62
CA ILE A 76 26.79 -25.46 37.72
C ILE A 76 25.94 -25.88 36.52
N GLY A 77 24.83 -25.20 36.29
CA GLY A 77 23.98 -25.46 35.13
C GLY A 77 22.59 -24.85 35.26
N ALA A 78 21.59 -25.59 34.81
CA ALA A 78 20.22 -25.13 34.72
C ALA A 78 19.23 -26.16 35.31
N HIS A 79 18.13 -25.65 35.89
CA HIS A 79 16.96 -26.42 36.27
C HIS A 79 15.74 -25.86 35.54
N SER A 80 14.90 -26.71 34.95
CA SER A 80 13.63 -26.27 34.38
C SER A 80 12.68 -25.81 35.49
N VAL A 81 11.78 -24.90 35.15
CA VAL A 81 10.66 -24.58 36.05
C VAL A 81 9.49 -25.57 35.91
N GLN A 82 9.46 -26.32 34.81
CA GLN A 82 8.45 -27.33 34.48
C GLN A 82 8.76 -28.67 35.15
N THR A 83 7.72 -29.39 35.57
CA THR A 83 7.80 -30.75 36.15
C THR A 83 7.34 -31.82 35.17
N ILE A 84 7.93 -33.01 35.22
CA ILE A 84 7.65 -34.13 34.29
C ILE A 84 7.26 -35.45 34.98
N ASN A 85 7.01 -35.42 36.29
CA ASN A 85 6.68 -36.60 37.10
C ASN A 85 5.17 -36.83 37.22
N ASP A 86 4.46 -36.77 36.09
CA ASP A 86 3.00 -36.88 35.97
C ASP A 86 2.53 -38.25 35.46
N ASN A 87 3.45 -39.22 35.38
CA ASN A 87 3.25 -40.54 34.77
C ASN A 87 2.98 -40.51 33.25
N ASN A 88 3.33 -39.46 32.52
CA ASN A 88 3.35 -39.43 31.06
C ASN A 88 4.77 -39.55 30.52
N TRP A 89 4.87 -39.94 29.24
CA TRP A 89 6.15 -39.93 28.53
C TRP A 89 6.50 -38.49 28.17
N HIS A 90 7.71 -38.07 28.54
CA HIS A 90 8.30 -36.80 28.15
C HIS A 90 9.63 -37.02 27.44
N HIS A 91 9.86 -36.28 26.37
CA HIS A 91 11.20 -36.16 25.78
C HIS A 91 11.95 -35.05 26.49
N VAL A 92 13.17 -35.33 26.91
CA VAL A 92 13.99 -34.39 27.68
C VAL A 92 15.38 -34.35 27.08
N ALA A 93 15.86 -33.15 26.79
CA ALA A 93 17.22 -32.94 26.32
C ALA A 93 17.94 -31.84 27.10
N GLY A 94 19.21 -32.09 27.43
CA GLY A 94 20.14 -31.11 27.98
C GLY A 94 21.23 -30.81 26.95
N VAL A 95 21.44 -29.53 26.64
CA VAL A 95 22.46 -29.05 25.69
C VAL A 95 23.41 -28.09 26.41
N TRP A 96 24.72 -28.33 26.26
CA TRP A 96 25.76 -27.46 26.82
C TRP A 96 26.87 -27.18 25.81
N SER A 97 27.43 -25.97 25.86
CA SER A 97 28.57 -25.54 25.04
C SER A 97 29.36 -24.42 25.71
N ALA A 98 30.68 -24.58 25.82
CA ALA A 98 31.60 -23.52 26.25
C ALA A 98 32.98 -23.66 25.59
N PRO A 99 33.63 -22.56 25.16
CA PRO A 99 34.99 -22.60 24.66
C PRO A 99 35.99 -23.13 25.69
N ALA A 100 37.02 -23.84 25.23
CA ALA A 100 38.12 -24.26 26.10
C ALA A 100 38.82 -23.03 26.73
N GLY A 101 39.26 -23.18 27.98
CA GLY A 101 39.88 -22.12 28.78
C GLY A 101 38.91 -21.13 29.42
N THR A 102 37.59 -21.27 29.19
CA THR A 102 36.59 -20.38 29.79
C THR A 102 35.93 -20.98 31.02
N GLN A 103 35.58 -20.12 31.97
CA GLN A 103 34.79 -20.54 33.13
C GLN A 103 33.40 -20.97 32.67
N ILE A 104 32.94 -22.11 33.19
CA ILE A 104 31.61 -22.60 32.89
C ILE A 104 30.58 -21.81 33.71
N ALA A 105 29.51 -21.40 33.06
CA ALA A 105 28.43 -20.61 33.63
C ALA A 105 27.07 -21.19 33.27
N SER A 106 26.08 -20.99 34.15
CA SER A 106 24.71 -21.48 33.98
C SER A 106 24.03 -21.04 32.68
N SER A 107 24.39 -19.86 32.14
CA SER A 107 23.87 -19.33 30.87
C SER A 107 24.25 -20.15 29.63
N GLN A 108 25.21 -21.08 29.76
CA GLN A 108 25.67 -21.95 28.67
C GLN A 108 24.81 -23.22 28.53
N PHE A 109 23.84 -23.43 29.43
CA PHE A 109 23.00 -24.62 29.47
C PHE A 109 21.62 -24.32 28.92
N LYS A 110 21.09 -25.26 28.13
CA LYS A 110 19.71 -25.26 27.68
C LYS A 110 19.07 -26.60 28.04
N ILE A 111 17.80 -26.54 28.42
CA ILE A 111 16.96 -27.72 28.63
C ILE A 111 15.80 -27.64 27.66
N TYR A 112 15.47 -28.75 27.03
CA TYR A 112 14.29 -28.92 26.19
C TYR A 112 13.40 -29.99 26.81
N ILE A 113 12.10 -29.72 26.86
CA ILE A 113 11.07 -30.67 27.29
C ILE A 113 10.05 -30.73 26.16
N ASP A 114 9.75 -31.93 25.68
CA ASP A 114 8.83 -32.19 24.56
C ASP A 114 9.15 -31.33 23.32
N GLY A 115 10.45 -31.23 23.00
CA GLY A 115 10.96 -30.51 21.83
C GLY A 115 10.91 -28.99 21.93
N VAL A 116 10.54 -28.42 23.09
CA VAL A 116 10.47 -26.98 23.34
C VAL A 116 11.51 -26.58 24.40
N GLN A 117 12.26 -25.50 24.15
CA GLN A 117 13.23 -25.00 25.11
C GLN A 117 12.50 -24.52 26.38
N ALA A 118 12.82 -25.12 27.52
CA ALA A 118 12.21 -24.80 28.80
C ALA A 118 12.76 -23.48 29.36
N THR A 119 11.90 -22.74 30.06
CA THR A 119 12.36 -21.70 31.00
C THR A 119 13.13 -22.35 32.13
N VAL A 120 14.30 -21.80 32.47
CA VAL A 120 15.20 -22.36 33.47
C VAL A 120 15.56 -21.36 34.56
N SER A 121 15.82 -21.88 35.76
CA SER A 121 16.56 -21.18 36.81
C SER A 121 18.03 -21.59 36.76
N ALA A 122 18.91 -20.62 37.01
CA ALA A 122 20.35 -20.84 37.05
C ALA A 122 20.78 -21.52 38.35
N ASN A 123 21.75 -22.41 38.25
CA ASN A 123 22.48 -22.98 39.36
C ASN A 123 23.98 -22.75 39.15
N SER A 124 24.69 -22.29 40.17
CA SER A 124 26.08 -21.83 40.03
C SER A 124 26.84 -21.96 41.35
N VAL A 125 27.14 -23.19 41.74
CA VAL A 125 27.96 -23.52 42.91
C VAL A 125 29.32 -24.05 42.48
N GLY A 126 30.38 -23.47 43.04
CA GLY A 126 31.75 -23.87 42.78
C GLY A 126 32.35 -23.20 41.55
N TYR A 127 33.46 -23.77 41.06
CA TYR A 127 34.25 -23.22 39.96
C TYR A 127 34.85 -24.33 39.10
N ILE A 128 34.70 -24.21 37.79
CA ILE A 128 35.23 -25.15 36.78
C ILE A 128 35.55 -24.39 35.49
N ILE A 129 36.61 -24.82 34.81
CA ILE A 129 37.02 -24.34 33.50
C ILE A 129 36.76 -25.44 32.47
N SER A 130 36.21 -25.09 31.31
CA SER A 130 36.09 -25.98 30.15
C SER A 130 37.47 -26.23 29.52
N PRO A 131 37.80 -27.42 29.02
CA PRO A 131 36.98 -28.62 28.98
C PRO A 131 36.94 -29.38 30.31
N ALA A 132 35.88 -30.18 30.50
CA ALA A 132 35.67 -31.01 31.68
C ALA A 132 35.79 -32.51 31.34
N THR A 133 36.19 -33.32 32.32
CA THR A 133 36.36 -34.77 32.15
C THR A 133 35.68 -35.50 33.31
N GLY A 134 34.77 -36.43 32.97
CA GLY A 134 34.20 -37.42 33.88
C GLY A 134 35.23 -38.48 34.29
N LEU A 135 34.91 -39.29 35.29
CA LEU A 135 35.84 -40.32 35.82
C LEU A 135 35.17 -41.69 35.97
N GLY A 136 33.86 -41.78 35.82
CA GLY A 136 33.13 -43.04 35.77
C GLY A 136 32.75 -43.41 34.34
N GLY A 137 32.47 -44.68 34.13
CA GLY A 137 31.69 -45.12 32.98
C GLY A 137 30.27 -44.55 33.05
N THR A 138 29.72 -44.15 31.90
CA THR A 138 28.38 -43.56 31.78
C THR A 138 27.33 -44.52 32.29
N LYS A 139 26.44 -44.01 33.13
CA LYS A 139 25.35 -44.74 33.75
C LYS A 139 24.01 -44.16 33.37
N ILE A 140 23.05 -45.04 33.12
CA ILE A 140 21.65 -44.69 32.90
C ILE A 140 20.85 -45.14 34.12
N ALA A 141 19.95 -44.31 34.63
CA ALA A 141 19.11 -44.57 35.80
C ALA A 141 19.83 -44.78 37.15
N ARG A 142 21.14 -44.45 37.25
CA ARG A 142 21.95 -44.64 38.46
C ARG A 142 22.95 -43.51 38.67
N HIS A 143 23.07 -43.06 39.91
CA HIS A 143 24.11 -42.14 40.36
C HIS A 143 24.92 -42.75 41.50
N ASP A 144 26.23 -42.87 41.35
CA ASP A 144 27.05 -43.56 42.35
C ASP A 144 27.31 -42.72 43.59
N ALA A 145 27.77 -41.48 43.41
CA ALA A 145 28.15 -40.63 44.54
C ALA A 145 26.94 -40.26 45.42
N TRP A 146 25.79 -39.95 44.82
CA TRP A 146 24.54 -39.74 45.54
C TRP A 146 23.86 -41.04 45.99
N ASN A 147 24.34 -42.19 45.51
CA ASN A 147 23.75 -43.51 45.74
C ASN A 147 22.24 -43.57 45.44
N THR A 148 21.81 -42.92 44.35
CA THR A 148 20.40 -42.88 43.94
C THR A 148 20.14 -43.71 42.69
N ASN A 149 18.93 -44.24 42.60
CA ASN A 149 18.38 -44.87 41.40
C ASN A 149 17.16 -44.08 40.94
N PHE A 150 16.93 -44.10 39.62
CA PHE A 150 15.72 -43.58 39.02
C PHE A 150 14.58 -44.59 39.16
N ALA A 151 13.43 -44.17 39.69
CA ALA A 151 12.21 -44.99 39.69
C ALA A 151 11.29 -44.54 38.55
N GLY A 152 11.25 -45.29 37.47
CA GLY A 152 10.46 -44.96 36.27
C GLY A 152 10.93 -45.77 35.08
N THR A 153 10.47 -45.40 33.89
CA THR A 153 10.95 -45.97 32.64
C THR A 153 11.71 -44.92 31.84
N ILE A 154 12.84 -45.32 31.27
CA ILE A 154 13.66 -44.53 30.35
C ILE A 154 13.70 -45.29 29.03
N ASP A 155 13.59 -44.57 27.92
CA ASP A 155 13.76 -45.14 26.58
C ASP A 155 14.58 -44.18 25.71
N GLU A 156 15.08 -44.70 24.58
CA GLU A 156 15.60 -43.90 23.48
C GLU A 156 16.70 -42.89 23.88
N VAL A 157 17.63 -43.34 24.74
CA VAL A 157 18.75 -42.52 25.23
C VAL A 157 19.72 -42.21 24.11
N ARG A 158 19.97 -40.91 23.87
CA ARG A 158 20.93 -40.40 22.89
C ARG A 158 21.96 -39.52 23.57
N ILE A 159 23.21 -39.65 23.13
CA ILE A 159 24.34 -38.86 23.64
C ILE A 159 25.13 -38.34 22.44
N TYR A 160 25.37 -37.04 22.40
CA TYR A 160 26.12 -36.38 21.35
C TYR A 160 27.29 -35.60 21.93
N ASN A 161 28.47 -35.75 21.33
CA ASN A 161 29.67 -34.95 21.63
C ASN A 161 29.63 -33.54 20.99
N ARG A 162 28.44 -33.06 20.65
CA ARG A 162 28.17 -31.75 20.04
C ARG A 162 26.92 -31.14 20.67
N ALA A 163 26.80 -29.82 20.59
CA ALA A 163 25.57 -29.12 20.94
C ALA A 163 24.57 -29.24 19.78
N LEU A 164 23.38 -29.79 20.03
CA LEU A 164 22.29 -29.84 19.06
C LEU A 164 21.52 -28.50 18.97
N THR A 165 20.98 -28.20 17.79
CA THR A 165 20.04 -27.08 17.63
C THR A 165 18.63 -27.46 18.08
N ALA A 166 17.76 -26.47 18.33
CA ALA A 166 16.37 -26.73 18.73
C ALA A 166 15.60 -27.57 17.70
N GLU A 167 15.90 -27.37 16.40
CA GLU A 167 15.32 -28.13 15.30
C GLU A 167 15.79 -29.58 15.29
N GLU A 168 17.07 -29.83 15.60
CA GLU A 168 17.62 -31.18 15.73
C GLU A 168 16.99 -31.93 16.92
N ILE A 169 16.92 -31.30 18.11
CA ILE A 169 16.23 -31.87 19.29
C ILE A 169 14.79 -32.28 18.93
N LYS A 170 14.06 -31.38 18.26
CA LYS A 170 12.68 -31.62 17.86
C LYS A 170 12.56 -32.73 16.83
N ALA A 171 13.51 -32.83 15.90
CA ALA A 171 13.55 -33.91 14.92
C ALA A 171 13.82 -35.26 15.59
N ASP A 172 14.76 -35.31 16.55
CA ASP A 172 15.09 -36.52 17.31
C ASP A 172 13.87 -37.01 18.12
N MET A 173 13.22 -36.12 18.87
CA MET A 173 11.97 -36.41 19.59
C MET A 173 10.89 -37.02 18.67
N LEU A 174 10.73 -36.43 17.49
CA LEU A 174 9.72 -36.88 16.54
C LEU A 174 10.10 -38.25 15.96
N SER A 175 11.38 -38.51 15.70
CA SER A 175 11.85 -39.76 15.09
C SER A 175 11.61 -41.03 15.94
N THR A 176 11.33 -40.89 17.23
CA THR A 176 11.31 -41.99 18.21
C THR A 176 9.94 -42.61 18.51
N SER A 177 8.84 -42.06 17.98
CA SER A 177 7.49 -42.63 18.17
C SER A 177 6.68 -42.64 16.87
N PRO A 178 6.43 -43.82 16.26
CA PRO A 178 5.60 -43.95 15.06
C PRO A 178 4.21 -43.33 15.20
N GLU A 179 3.57 -43.49 16.36
CA GLU A 179 2.23 -42.94 16.61
C GLU A 179 2.24 -41.41 16.74
N MET A 180 3.27 -40.84 17.38
CA MET A 180 3.40 -39.40 17.50
C MET A 180 3.73 -38.75 16.15
N MET A 181 4.61 -39.38 15.34
CA MET A 181 4.88 -38.96 13.97
C MET A 181 3.62 -38.95 13.12
N LYS A 182 2.90 -40.08 13.13
CA LYS A 182 1.65 -40.23 12.38
C LYS A 182 0.66 -39.12 12.73
N LYS A 183 0.48 -38.83 14.02
CA LYS A 183 -0.39 -37.73 14.47
C LYS A 183 0.06 -36.37 13.94
N VAL A 184 1.34 -36.02 14.05
CA VAL A 184 1.87 -34.73 13.57
C VAL A 184 1.71 -34.58 12.05
N ILE A 185 1.96 -35.65 11.30
CA ILE A 185 1.80 -35.68 9.84
C ILE A 185 0.32 -35.48 9.48
N GLN A 186 -0.59 -36.22 10.11
CA GLN A 186 -2.04 -36.11 9.89
C GLN A 186 -2.57 -34.71 10.24
N ASP A 187 -2.14 -34.14 11.36
CA ASP A 187 -2.52 -32.77 11.75
C ASP A 187 -2.04 -31.74 10.73
N THR A 188 -0.82 -31.92 10.20
CA THR A 188 -0.24 -31.02 9.18
C THR A 188 -0.99 -31.14 7.85
N ILE A 189 -1.29 -32.36 7.40
CA ILE A 189 -2.09 -32.62 6.19
C ILE A 189 -3.49 -32.00 6.34
N SER A 190 -4.17 -32.24 7.46
CA SER A 190 -5.52 -31.72 7.72
C SER A 190 -5.59 -30.19 7.70
N LYS A 191 -4.62 -29.51 8.35
CA LYS A 191 -4.50 -28.05 8.32
C LYS A 191 -4.25 -27.54 6.90
N THR A 192 -3.38 -28.22 6.16
CA THR A 192 -3.07 -27.86 4.77
C THR A 192 -4.29 -28.04 3.86
N GLN A 193 -5.04 -29.12 4.01
CA GLN A 193 -6.27 -29.36 3.25
C GLN A 193 -7.34 -28.30 3.54
N THR A 194 -7.43 -27.85 4.79
CA THR A 194 -8.30 -26.72 5.16
C THR A 194 -7.91 -25.45 4.40
N LYS A 195 -6.61 -25.15 4.31
CA LYS A 195 -6.11 -24.01 3.53
C LYS A 195 -6.37 -24.17 2.04
N ILE A 196 -6.15 -25.35 1.48
CA ILE A 196 -6.46 -25.67 0.07
C ILE A 196 -7.94 -25.39 -0.22
N ASN A 197 -8.84 -25.81 0.66
CA ASN A 197 -10.27 -25.54 0.50
C ASN A 197 -10.59 -24.04 0.56
N GLN A 198 -9.87 -23.25 1.37
CA GLN A 198 -9.99 -21.79 1.37
C GLN A 198 -9.50 -21.19 0.05
N LEU A 199 -8.34 -21.59 -0.45
CA LEU A 199 -7.79 -21.15 -1.74
C LEU A 199 -8.74 -21.49 -2.90
N LYS A 200 -9.33 -22.69 -2.91
CA LYS A 200 -10.30 -23.12 -3.93
C LYS A 200 -11.57 -22.28 -3.95
N LYS A 201 -12.08 -21.85 -2.79
CA LYS A 201 -13.25 -20.95 -2.72
C LYS A 201 -13.00 -19.62 -3.42
N GLU A 202 -11.75 -19.20 -3.47
CA GLU A 202 -11.29 -18.00 -4.15
C GLU A 202 -10.90 -18.25 -5.61
N ASN A 203 -11.19 -19.45 -6.15
CA ASN A 203 -10.84 -19.92 -7.49
C ASN A 203 -9.32 -19.94 -7.77
N ILE A 204 -8.50 -20.19 -6.75
CA ILE A 204 -7.04 -20.27 -6.90
C ILE A 204 -6.63 -21.71 -7.23
N ASN A 205 -5.73 -21.86 -8.21
CA ASN A 205 -5.16 -23.16 -8.55
C ASN A 205 -4.36 -23.73 -7.36
N THR A 206 -4.64 -24.98 -7.00
CA THR A 206 -4.00 -25.69 -5.88
C THR A 206 -3.45 -27.06 -6.28
N GLU A 207 -3.51 -27.43 -7.56
CA GLU A 207 -3.12 -28.76 -8.07
C GLU A 207 -1.72 -29.18 -7.62
N ALA A 208 -0.75 -28.26 -7.69
CA ALA A 208 0.61 -28.54 -7.30
C ALA A 208 0.77 -28.81 -5.78
N ILE A 209 -0.06 -28.19 -4.95
CA ILE A 209 -0.07 -28.42 -3.48
C ILE A 209 -0.76 -29.75 -3.19
N GLU A 210 -1.90 -30.03 -3.83
CA GLU A 210 -2.64 -31.28 -3.67
C GLU A 210 -1.79 -32.50 -4.04
N LYS A 211 -0.99 -32.40 -5.10
CA LYS A 211 -0.04 -33.46 -5.48
C LYS A 211 0.98 -33.78 -4.38
N ILE A 212 1.47 -32.76 -3.68
CA ILE A 212 2.43 -32.96 -2.57
C ILE A 212 1.71 -33.61 -1.37
N ILE A 213 0.46 -33.21 -1.08
CA ILE A 213 -0.36 -33.84 -0.04
C ILE A 213 -0.60 -35.32 -0.34
N THR A 214 -0.99 -35.68 -1.57
CA THR A 214 -1.16 -37.09 -1.96
C THR A 214 0.14 -37.88 -1.77
N SER A 215 1.28 -37.30 -2.14
CA SER A 215 2.58 -37.95 -1.88
C SER A 215 2.85 -38.15 -0.39
N ALA A 216 2.52 -37.16 0.45
CA ALA A 216 2.69 -37.24 1.90
C ALA A 216 1.80 -38.34 2.51
N GLU A 217 0.55 -38.46 2.05
CA GLU A 217 -0.39 -39.52 2.44
C GLU A 217 0.12 -40.90 2.03
N ASP A 218 0.64 -41.05 0.80
CA ASP A 218 1.24 -42.28 0.31
C ASP A 218 2.48 -42.69 1.13
N ALA A 219 3.34 -41.72 1.47
CA ALA A 219 4.51 -41.95 2.31
C ALA A 219 4.09 -42.35 3.73
N LEU A 220 3.03 -41.74 4.27
CA LEU A 220 2.48 -42.08 5.58
C LEU A 220 1.91 -43.51 5.61
N GLN A 221 1.19 -43.92 4.55
CA GLN A 221 0.67 -45.29 4.43
C GLN A 221 1.78 -46.34 4.36
N LYS A 222 2.93 -45.98 3.78
CA LYS A 222 4.14 -46.82 3.72
C LYS A 222 4.99 -46.74 4.98
N GLU A 223 4.51 -46.08 6.04
CA GLU A 223 5.22 -45.86 7.30
C GLU A 223 6.57 -45.12 7.12
N ALA A 224 6.74 -44.41 6.00
CA ALA A 224 7.90 -43.57 5.72
C ALA A 224 7.72 -42.19 6.37
N TYR A 225 7.64 -42.17 7.71
CA TYR A 225 7.20 -41.01 8.49
C TYR A 225 8.02 -39.74 8.26
N LYS A 226 9.35 -39.86 8.13
CA LYS A 226 10.22 -38.70 7.87
C LYS A 226 9.87 -38.04 6.52
N THR A 227 9.81 -38.85 5.46
CA THR A 227 9.44 -38.38 4.11
C THR A 227 8.02 -37.81 4.09
N ALA A 228 7.07 -38.47 4.76
CA ALA A 228 5.70 -37.99 4.87
C ALA A 228 5.62 -36.63 5.58
N LEU A 229 6.40 -36.45 6.66
CA LEU A 229 6.45 -35.17 7.39
C LEU A 229 7.06 -34.05 6.54
N GLU A 230 8.20 -34.32 5.89
CA GLU A 230 8.86 -33.37 4.99
C GLU A 230 7.91 -32.92 3.86
N GLN A 231 7.19 -33.85 3.24
CA GLN A 231 6.22 -33.55 2.19
C GLN A 231 5.00 -32.79 2.72
N ALA A 232 4.44 -33.18 3.87
CA ALA A 232 3.32 -32.46 4.48
C ALA A 232 3.70 -31.02 4.84
N GLN A 233 4.91 -30.80 5.36
CA GLN A 233 5.43 -29.47 5.68
C GLN A 233 5.70 -28.63 4.42
N ASP A 234 6.23 -29.22 3.35
CA ASP A 234 6.42 -28.54 2.07
C ASP A 234 5.08 -28.08 1.47
N ALA A 235 4.08 -28.96 1.46
CA ALA A 235 2.72 -28.60 1.03
C ALA A 235 2.14 -27.47 1.88
N SER A 236 2.27 -27.56 3.21
CA SER A 236 1.82 -26.53 4.15
C SER A 236 2.50 -25.17 3.86
N SER A 237 3.82 -25.17 3.70
CA SER A 237 4.59 -23.95 3.42
C SER A 237 4.18 -23.33 2.08
N LYS A 238 3.99 -24.16 1.05
CA LYS A 238 3.54 -23.70 -0.27
C LYS A 238 2.12 -23.11 -0.19
N ALA A 239 1.20 -23.76 0.50
CA ALA A 239 -0.16 -23.25 0.70
C ALA A 239 -0.18 -21.90 1.44
N ASP A 240 0.64 -21.73 2.48
CA ASP A 240 0.77 -20.46 3.20
C ASP A 240 1.35 -19.36 2.32
N LYS A 241 2.37 -19.65 1.50
CA LYS A 241 2.92 -18.67 0.55
C LYS A 241 1.87 -18.18 -0.44
N VAL A 242 1.10 -19.10 -1.04
CA VAL A 242 0.01 -18.74 -1.98
C VAL A 242 -1.06 -17.92 -1.27
N TRP A 243 -1.48 -18.34 -0.07
CA TRP A 243 -2.49 -17.63 0.72
C TRP A 243 -2.05 -16.21 1.09
N ASN A 244 -0.82 -16.05 1.56
CA ASN A 244 -0.30 -14.73 1.95
C ASN A 244 -0.16 -13.80 0.73
N ALA A 245 0.32 -14.33 -0.40
CA ALA A 245 0.38 -13.58 -1.66
C ALA A 245 -1.02 -13.14 -2.11
N PHE A 246 -2.01 -14.03 -2.02
CA PHE A 246 -3.41 -13.73 -2.35
C PHE A 246 -3.97 -12.61 -1.48
N GLN A 247 -3.80 -12.70 -0.16
CA GLN A 247 -4.29 -11.68 0.77
C GLN A 247 -3.65 -10.31 0.49
N SER A 248 -2.33 -10.27 0.26
CA SER A 248 -1.63 -9.03 -0.07
C SER A 248 -2.13 -8.42 -1.38
N TYR A 249 -2.26 -9.24 -2.42
CA TYR A 249 -2.80 -8.82 -3.72
C TYR A 249 -4.23 -8.25 -3.59
N ASN A 250 -5.12 -8.95 -2.88
CA ASN A 250 -6.52 -8.54 -2.76
C ASN A 250 -6.73 -7.28 -1.94
N THR A 251 -5.92 -7.06 -0.89
CA THR A 251 -5.97 -5.82 -0.11
C THR A 251 -5.69 -4.62 -1.01
N VAL A 252 -4.59 -4.66 -1.77
CA VAL A 252 -4.24 -3.57 -2.69
C VAL A 252 -5.30 -3.42 -3.77
N LYS A 253 -5.70 -4.53 -4.42
CA LYS A 253 -6.72 -4.51 -5.48
C LYS A 253 -8.00 -3.81 -5.03
N LYS A 254 -8.49 -4.08 -3.82
CA LYS A 254 -9.72 -3.45 -3.28
C LYS A 254 -9.60 -1.93 -3.20
N GLU A 255 -8.44 -1.41 -2.79
CA GLU A 255 -8.19 0.03 -2.74
C GLU A 255 -8.12 0.64 -4.15
N VAL A 256 -7.50 -0.07 -5.09
CA VAL A 256 -7.46 0.34 -6.50
C VAL A 256 -8.86 0.36 -7.11
N ASP A 257 -9.67 -0.69 -6.91
CA ASP A 257 -11.04 -0.77 -7.42
C ASP A 257 -11.88 0.42 -6.91
N ALA A 258 -11.76 0.77 -5.62
CA ALA A 258 -12.48 1.91 -5.04
C ALA A 258 -12.10 3.25 -5.69
N LYS A 259 -10.81 3.46 -6.01
CA LYS A 259 -10.33 4.65 -6.73
C LYS A 259 -10.77 4.64 -8.19
N VAL A 260 -10.76 3.48 -8.84
CA VAL A 260 -11.30 3.32 -10.21
C VAL A 260 -12.78 3.71 -10.25
N ASP A 261 -13.58 3.26 -9.28
CA ASP A 261 -14.99 3.64 -9.18
C ASP A 261 -15.18 5.15 -8.97
N GLN A 262 -14.31 5.78 -8.17
CA GLN A 262 -14.30 7.23 -8.00
C GLN A 262 -14.00 7.95 -9.32
N LEU A 263 -12.94 7.55 -10.02
CA LEU A 263 -12.55 8.15 -11.30
C LEU A 263 -13.63 7.98 -12.38
N LYS A 264 -14.28 6.82 -12.45
CA LYS A 264 -15.37 6.55 -13.40
C LYS A 264 -16.59 7.44 -13.17
N ARG A 265 -16.93 7.77 -11.92
CA ARG A 265 -18.02 8.72 -11.61
C ARG A 265 -17.74 10.14 -12.12
N GLU A 266 -16.47 10.44 -12.37
CA GLU A 266 -16.00 11.75 -12.85
C GLU A 266 -15.72 11.75 -14.36
N ASP A 267 -16.19 10.71 -15.07
CA ASP A 267 -16.01 10.45 -16.50
C ASP A 267 -14.53 10.36 -16.92
N ILE A 268 -13.66 9.87 -16.03
CA ILE A 268 -12.25 9.60 -16.35
C ILE A 268 -12.09 8.15 -16.83
N ASP A 269 -11.35 7.97 -17.92
CA ASP A 269 -11.02 6.65 -18.47
C ASP A 269 -9.96 5.96 -17.59
N THR A 270 -10.28 4.77 -17.11
CA THR A 270 -9.45 3.96 -16.21
C THR A 270 -8.76 2.79 -16.90
N ALA A 271 -8.83 2.69 -18.23
CA ALA A 271 -8.32 1.53 -18.97
C ALA A 271 -6.84 1.20 -18.67
N ILE A 272 -5.99 2.22 -18.45
CA ILE A 272 -4.58 2.01 -18.13
C ILE A 272 -4.35 1.35 -16.75
N ILE A 273 -5.26 1.57 -15.80
CA ILE A 273 -5.24 0.98 -14.46
C ILE A 273 -5.78 -0.45 -14.53
N GLU A 274 -6.93 -0.61 -15.19
CA GLU A 274 -7.61 -1.89 -15.35
C GLU A 274 -6.76 -2.89 -16.14
N LYS A 275 -5.98 -2.40 -17.11
CA LYS A 275 -4.98 -3.21 -17.80
C LYS A 275 -3.94 -3.80 -16.84
N SER A 276 -3.33 -2.98 -15.98
CA SER A 276 -2.37 -3.47 -14.97
C SER A 276 -3.01 -4.46 -14.01
N LEU A 277 -4.25 -4.23 -13.57
CA LEU A 277 -4.99 -5.20 -12.75
C LEU A 277 -5.25 -6.52 -13.47
N SER A 278 -5.61 -6.47 -14.75
CA SER A 278 -5.83 -7.69 -15.55
C SER A 278 -4.53 -8.48 -15.75
N GLU A 279 -3.42 -7.80 -16.00
CA GLU A 279 -2.10 -8.43 -16.10
C GLU A 279 -1.69 -9.01 -14.74
N ALA A 280 -1.94 -8.30 -13.64
CA ALA A 280 -1.67 -8.78 -12.28
C ALA A 280 -2.46 -10.05 -11.95
N LYS A 281 -3.76 -10.07 -12.29
CA LYS A 281 -4.62 -11.25 -12.17
C LYS A 281 -4.07 -12.43 -12.96
N SER A 282 -3.67 -12.20 -14.22
CA SER A 282 -3.12 -13.24 -15.07
C SER A 282 -1.80 -13.79 -14.51
N ALA A 283 -0.92 -12.93 -13.99
CA ALA A 283 0.32 -13.36 -13.34
C ALA A 283 0.04 -14.20 -12.08
N PHE A 284 -0.98 -13.81 -11.30
CA PHE A 284 -1.39 -14.54 -10.10
C PHE A 284 -1.92 -15.94 -10.45
N GLU A 285 -2.78 -16.05 -11.47
CA GLU A 285 -3.33 -17.33 -11.95
C GLU A 285 -2.25 -18.28 -12.49
N ASN A 286 -1.14 -17.74 -13.01
CA ASN A 286 0.02 -18.48 -13.48
C ASN A 286 1.08 -18.74 -12.38
N GLU A 287 0.71 -18.60 -11.10
CA GLU A 287 1.59 -18.77 -9.93
C GLU A 287 2.83 -17.85 -9.91
N ASN A 288 2.85 -16.78 -10.72
CA ASN A 288 3.93 -15.80 -10.73
C ASN A 288 3.63 -14.65 -9.75
N PHE A 289 3.66 -14.99 -8.46
CA PHE A 289 3.24 -14.08 -7.37
C PHE A 289 4.09 -12.81 -7.28
N GLU A 290 5.37 -12.87 -7.61
CA GLU A 290 6.24 -11.69 -7.64
C GLU A 290 5.82 -10.71 -8.74
N LEU A 291 5.52 -11.22 -9.94
CA LEU A 291 5.02 -10.39 -11.02
C LEU A 291 3.63 -9.83 -10.71
N ALA A 292 2.74 -10.66 -10.16
CA ALA A 292 1.41 -10.23 -9.73
C ALA A 292 1.48 -9.07 -8.73
N GLN A 293 2.36 -9.16 -7.73
CA GLN A 293 2.54 -8.12 -6.73
C GLN A 293 3.09 -6.82 -7.34
N ARG A 294 4.05 -6.90 -8.27
CA ARG A 294 4.55 -5.71 -8.96
C ARG A 294 3.47 -5.03 -9.80
N LEU A 295 2.66 -5.81 -10.52
CA LEU A 295 1.61 -5.29 -11.40
C LEU A 295 0.45 -4.68 -10.61
N VAL A 296 0.07 -5.25 -9.46
CA VAL A 296 -0.97 -4.64 -8.61
C VAL A 296 -0.48 -3.33 -7.97
N SER A 297 0.80 -3.25 -7.57
CA SER A 297 1.41 -1.99 -7.08
C SER A 297 1.57 -0.94 -8.20
N ASP A 298 1.82 -1.36 -9.44
CA ASP A 298 1.79 -0.45 -10.60
C ASP A 298 0.37 0.10 -10.84
N ALA A 299 -0.66 -0.75 -10.76
CA ALA A 299 -2.05 -0.33 -10.84
C ALA A 299 -2.42 0.68 -9.74
N GLU A 300 -1.97 0.43 -8.51
CA GLU A 300 -2.12 1.34 -7.37
C GLU A 300 -1.45 2.69 -7.62
N SER A 301 -0.19 2.70 -8.05
CA SER A 301 0.53 3.93 -8.39
C SER A 301 -0.19 4.74 -9.48
N LYS A 302 -0.72 4.06 -10.49
CA LYS A 302 -1.50 4.70 -11.56
C LYS A 302 -2.82 5.27 -11.04
N ALA A 303 -3.54 4.54 -10.20
CA ALA A 303 -4.78 5.02 -9.60
C ALA A 303 -4.56 6.27 -8.72
N ASP A 304 -3.50 6.29 -7.91
CA ASP A 304 -3.14 7.44 -7.07
C ASP A 304 -2.75 8.68 -7.88
N LYS A 305 -1.91 8.48 -8.90
CA LYS A 305 -1.51 9.56 -9.80
C LYS A 305 -2.71 10.08 -10.59
N SER A 306 -3.61 9.20 -11.02
CA SER A 306 -4.84 9.60 -11.70
C SER A 306 -5.76 10.42 -10.79
N TRP A 307 -6.02 9.94 -9.57
CA TRP A 307 -6.87 10.63 -8.60
C TRP A 307 -6.30 12.00 -8.20
N SER A 308 -5.02 12.05 -7.83
CA SER A 308 -4.36 13.32 -7.47
C SER A 308 -4.36 14.32 -8.63
N THR A 309 -4.16 13.85 -9.87
CA THR A 309 -4.21 14.70 -11.07
C THR A 309 -5.63 15.17 -11.36
N TYR A 310 -6.63 14.31 -11.16
CA TYR A 310 -8.04 14.67 -11.32
C TYR A 310 -8.43 15.87 -10.43
N GLN A 311 -7.92 15.97 -9.20
CA GLN A 311 -8.21 17.11 -8.31
C GLN A 311 -7.79 18.47 -8.91
N TYR A 312 -6.73 18.52 -9.71
CA TYR A 312 -6.36 19.73 -10.46
C TYR A 312 -7.35 20.01 -11.60
N ILE A 313 -7.80 18.97 -12.29
CA ILE A 313 -8.80 19.07 -13.36
C ILE A 313 -10.15 19.52 -12.78
N GLU A 314 -10.56 19.00 -11.63
CA GLU A 314 -11.76 19.42 -10.91
C GLU A 314 -11.70 20.91 -10.56
N THR A 315 -10.56 21.39 -10.06
CA THR A 315 -10.31 22.82 -9.82
C THR A 315 -10.47 23.64 -11.10
N ALA A 316 -9.96 23.15 -12.23
CA ALA A 316 -10.11 23.81 -13.53
C ALA A 316 -11.56 23.80 -14.03
N LYS A 317 -12.29 22.69 -13.89
CA LYS A 317 -13.74 22.58 -14.18
C LYS A 317 -14.53 23.62 -13.37
N ASN A 318 -14.21 23.77 -12.08
CA ASN A 318 -14.85 24.75 -11.20
C ASN A 318 -14.57 26.20 -11.62
N ALA A 319 -13.32 26.52 -12.01
CA ALA A 319 -12.97 27.85 -12.52
C ALA A 319 -13.73 28.19 -13.82
N VAL A 320 -13.87 27.22 -14.73
CA VAL A 320 -14.69 27.35 -15.96
C VAL A 320 -16.15 27.59 -15.61
N LYS A 321 -16.72 26.80 -14.68
CA LYS A 321 -18.10 26.96 -14.22
C LYS A 321 -18.35 28.33 -13.61
N GLU A 322 -17.43 28.85 -12.82
CA GLU A 322 -17.53 30.19 -12.24
C GLU A 322 -17.53 31.26 -13.33
N ALA A 323 -16.58 31.21 -14.28
CA ALA A 323 -16.50 32.17 -15.38
C ALA A 323 -17.78 32.18 -16.23
N LYS A 324 -18.32 31.00 -16.56
CA LYS A 324 -19.61 30.87 -17.26
C LYS A 324 -20.77 31.42 -16.45
N GLY A 325 -20.77 31.23 -15.13
CA GLY A 325 -21.82 31.71 -14.22
C GLY A 325 -21.91 33.23 -14.09
N ILE A 326 -20.89 33.97 -14.54
CA ILE A 326 -20.89 35.43 -14.66
C ILE A 326 -20.85 35.89 -16.13
N ASN A 327 -21.31 35.04 -17.05
CA ASN A 327 -21.40 35.30 -18.49
C ASN A 327 -20.08 35.61 -19.20
N CYS A 328 -18.94 35.12 -18.69
CA CYS A 328 -17.67 35.21 -19.40
C CYS A 328 -17.46 34.06 -20.38
N ASP A 329 -16.84 34.36 -21.51
CA ASP A 329 -16.41 33.39 -22.51
C ASP A 329 -15.23 32.57 -21.98
N ALA A 330 -15.57 31.35 -21.54
CA ALA A 330 -14.62 30.36 -21.03
C ALA A 330 -14.31 29.24 -22.04
N SER A 331 -14.65 29.39 -23.33
CA SER A 331 -14.49 28.31 -24.32
C SER A 331 -13.05 27.82 -24.46
N ASN A 332 -12.07 28.74 -24.40
CA ASN A 332 -10.65 28.36 -24.44
C ASN A 332 -10.21 27.59 -23.18
N ALA A 333 -10.75 27.95 -22.02
CA ALA A 333 -10.46 27.27 -20.77
C ALA A 333 -11.09 25.86 -20.75
N GLU A 334 -12.32 25.73 -21.25
CA GLU A 334 -13.03 24.45 -21.39
C GLU A 334 -12.30 23.50 -22.34
N LYS A 335 -11.85 23.99 -23.50
CA LYS A 335 -11.01 23.18 -24.41
C LYS A 335 -9.76 22.66 -23.69
N ARG A 336 -9.13 23.51 -22.88
CA ARG A 336 -7.93 23.13 -22.14
C ARG A 336 -8.20 22.15 -21.00
N VAL A 337 -9.40 22.15 -20.40
CA VAL A 337 -9.84 21.10 -19.47
C VAL A 337 -9.94 19.76 -20.21
N ASN A 338 -10.50 19.74 -21.42
CA ASN A 338 -10.59 18.51 -22.21
C ASN A 338 -9.19 17.98 -22.58
N ASP A 339 -8.26 18.85 -22.98
CA ASP A 339 -6.87 18.46 -23.21
C ASP A 339 -6.24 17.81 -21.95
N ALA A 340 -6.57 18.33 -20.76
CA ALA A 340 -6.10 17.77 -19.49
C ALA A 340 -6.68 16.39 -19.18
N VAL A 341 -7.97 16.18 -19.44
CA VAL A 341 -8.64 14.88 -19.31
C VAL A 341 -8.05 13.86 -20.28
N ASP A 342 -7.84 14.25 -21.54
CA ASP A 342 -7.24 13.38 -22.56
C ASP A 342 -5.80 12.97 -22.18
N ALA A 343 -5.01 13.91 -21.65
CA ALA A 343 -3.66 13.62 -21.16
C ALA A 343 -3.68 12.67 -19.95
N LEU A 344 -4.63 12.87 -19.02
CA LEU A 344 -4.83 12.00 -17.87
C LEU A 344 -5.19 10.57 -18.28
N ASN A 345 -6.15 10.42 -19.20
CA ASN A 345 -6.59 9.12 -19.74
C ASN A 345 -5.42 8.36 -20.40
N LYS A 346 -4.45 9.08 -20.97
CA LYS A 346 -3.21 8.52 -21.55
C LYS A 346 -2.10 8.26 -20.53
N GLY A 347 -2.32 8.52 -19.23
CA GLY A 347 -1.31 8.39 -18.18
C GLY A 347 -0.23 9.47 -18.19
N SER A 348 -0.44 10.58 -18.90
CA SER A 348 0.49 11.71 -18.98
C SER A 348 0.22 12.73 -17.87
N TYR A 349 0.46 12.32 -16.63
CA TYR A 349 0.03 13.07 -15.43
C TYR A 349 0.55 14.51 -15.34
N ASP A 350 1.83 14.73 -15.64
CA ASP A 350 2.41 16.08 -15.54
C ASP A 350 1.88 17.03 -16.62
N ILE A 351 1.67 16.50 -17.84
CA ILE A 351 1.04 17.24 -18.94
C ILE A 351 -0.41 17.58 -18.57
N ALA A 352 -1.16 16.63 -18.00
CA ALA A 352 -2.52 16.86 -17.55
C ALA A 352 -2.60 17.97 -16.48
N ARG A 353 -1.70 17.96 -15.48
CA ARG A 353 -1.61 19.02 -14.45
C ARG A 353 -1.28 20.38 -15.08
N GLN A 354 -0.35 20.41 -16.03
CA GLN A 354 0.00 21.64 -16.74
C GLN A 354 -1.19 22.18 -17.53
N TYR A 355 -1.94 21.32 -18.20
CA TYR A 355 -3.17 21.72 -18.90
C TYR A 355 -4.24 22.22 -17.93
N ALA A 356 -4.50 21.53 -16.83
CA ALA A 356 -5.44 21.98 -15.80
C ALA A 356 -5.07 23.37 -15.25
N SER A 357 -3.80 23.60 -14.92
CA SER A 357 -3.32 24.91 -14.45
C SER A 357 -3.51 26.01 -15.51
N ASN A 358 -3.23 25.71 -16.77
CA ASN A 358 -3.48 26.63 -17.88
C ASN A 358 -4.98 26.94 -18.05
N ALA A 359 -5.86 25.95 -17.90
CA ALA A 359 -7.30 26.15 -17.96
C ALA A 359 -7.79 27.09 -16.86
N VAL A 360 -7.29 26.95 -15.62
CA VAL A 360 -7.57 27.90 -14.53
C VAL A 360 -7.14 29.32 -14.91
N SER A 361 -5.92 29.48 -15.44
CA SER A 361 -5.42 30.79 -15.88
C SER A 361 -6.29 31.42 -16.96
N LEU A 362 -6.74 30.63 -17.94
CA LEU A 362 -7.63 31.07 -19.02
C LEU A 362 -9.01 31.47 -18.48
N ALA A 363 -9.60 30.71 -17.56
CA ALA A 363 -10.89 31.03 -16.95
C ALA A 363 -10.83 32.30 -16.09
N ASN A 364 -9.72 32.53 -15.38
CA ASN A 364 -9.52 33.73 -14.57
C ASN A 364 -9.19 34.99 -15.38
N LYS A 365 -8.92 34.84 -16.68
CA LYS A 365 -8.68 35.94 -17.62
C LYS A 365 -9.72 35.99 -18.74
N ALA A 366 -10.84 35.27 -18.56
CA ALA A 366 -11.90 35.17 -19.55
C ALA A 366 -12.46 36.55 -19.91
N ASN A 367 -12.94 36.69 -21.15
CA ASN A 367 -13.61 37.90 -21.60
C ASN A 367 -15.07 37.84 -21.18
N CYS A 368 -15.51 38.82 -20.40
CA CYS A 368 -16.86 38.92 -19.87
C CYS A 368 -17.79 39.80 -20.69
N GLY A 369 -17.29 40.42 -21.76
CA GLY A 369 -18.07 41.30 -22.62
C GLY A 369 -18.64 42.47 -21.84
N LYS A 370 -19.84 42.91 -22.25
CA LYS A 370 -20.47 44.13 -21.72
C LYS A 370 -20.97 43.94 -20.29
N ILE A 371 -20.61 44.86 -19.41
CA ILE A 371 -21.06 44.89 -18.02
C ILE A 371 -21.33 46.32 -17.56
N ASN A 372 -22.36 46.49 -16.72
CA ASN A 372 -22.58 47.77 -16.04
C ASN A 372 -21.70 47.87 -14.78
N ILE A 373 -21.36 49.10 -14.39
CA ILE A 373 -20.41 49.39 -13.31
C ILE A 373 -20.95 48.92 -11.96
N LYS A 374 -22.27 49.00 -11.73
CA LYS A 374 -22.88 48.50 -10.50
C LYS A 374 -22.63 47.01 -10.29
N ASP A 375 -22.88 46.18 -11.30
CA ASP A 375 -22.70 44.73 -11.24
C ASP A 375 -21.22 44.35 -11.19
N LEU A 376 -20.37 45.08 -11.93
CA LEU A 376 -18.92 44.95 -11.87
C LEU A 376 -18.41 45.13 -10.44
N LYS A 377 -18.86 46.19 -9.75
CA LYS A 377 -18.44 46.47 -8.37
C LYS A 377 -19.02 45.46 -7.37
N ALA A 378 -20.30 45.10 -7.52
CA ALA A 378 -20.96 44.11 -6.66
C ALA A 378 -20.28 42.73 -6.71
N LEU A 379 -19.76 42.34 -7.88
CA LEU A 379 -19.06 41.07 -8.10
C LEU A 379 -17.55 41.27 -8.35
N SER A 380 -16.96 42.33 -7.79
CA SER A 380 -15.57 42.74 -8.06
C SER A 380 -14.54 41.64 -7.80
N VAL A 381 -14.79 40.73 -6.85
CA VAL A 381 -13.92 39.56 -6.60
C VAL A 381 -13.89 38.62 -7.79
N LYS A 382 -15.03 38.41 -8.44
CA LYS A 382 -15.15 37.51 -9.59
C LYS A 382 -14.63 38.20 -10.85
N TYR A 383 -14.84 39.49 -11.04
CA TYR A 383 -14.34 40.16 -12.26
C TYR A 383 -12.86 40.53 -12.21
N ASP A 384 -12.19 40.41 -11.06
CA ASP A 384 -10.77 40.74 -10.94
C ASP A 384 -9.93 39.98 -11.96
N ARG A 385 -9.08 40.71 -12.69
CA ARG A 385 -8.19 40.21 -13.76
C ARG A 385 -8.89 39.67 -15.00
N ARG A 386 -10.22 39.79 -15.11
CA ARG A 386 -10.99 39.45 -16.32
C ARG A 386 -11.14 40.66 -17.24
N THR A 387 -11.33 40.40 -18.52
CA THR A 387 -11.56 41.47 -19.51
C THR A 387 -13.04 41.85 -19.51
N VAL A 388 -13.33 43.14 -19.43
CA VAL A 388 -14.69 43.70 -19.41
C VAL A 388 -14.84 44.80 -20.45
N GLU A 389 -16.07 45.00 -20.92
CA GLU A 389 -16.45 46.09 -21.81
C GLU A 389 -17.45 47.01 -21.10
N ILE A 390 -17.08 48.28 -20.90
CA ILE A 390 -17.89 49.28 -20.19
C ILE A 390 -18.19 50.43 -21.15
N SER A 391 -19.46 50.81 -21.24
CA SER A 391 -19.91 51.94 -22.05
C SER A 391 -20.46 53.03 -21.14
N GLY A 392 -19.96 54.26 -21.26
CA GLY A 392 -20.43 55.36 -20.41
C GLY A 392 -19.84 56.70 -20.81
N LYS A 393 -20.27 57.76 -20.12
CA LYS A 393 -19.76 59.12 -20.32
C LYS A 393 -18.42 59.29 -19.62
N VAL A 394 -17.46 59.88 -20.32
CA VAL A 394 -16.17 60.27 -19.75
C VAL A 394 -16.37 61.44 -18.79
N ARG A 395 -15.75 61.35 -17.61
CA ARG A 395 -15.62 62.36 -16.57
C ARG A 395 -14.14 62.53 -16.23
N ASP A 396 -13.73 63.74 -15.91
CA ASP A 396 -12.43 64.04 -15.30
C ASP A 396 -11.24 63.41 -16.03
N ILE A 397 -11.13 63.67 -17.34
CA ILE A 397 -10.03 63.16 -18.18
C ILE A 397 -8.76 63.97 -17.99
N GLU A 398 -7.67 63.28 -17.65
CA GLU A 398 -6.37 63.86 -17.38
C GLU A 398 -5.26 63.09 -18.13
N THR A 399 -4.24 63.84 -18.58
CA THR A 399 -3.02 63.24 -19.12
C THR A 399 -2.04 62.98 -17.99
N VAL A 400 -1.56 61.75 -17.88
CA VAL A 400 -0.54 61.37 -16.90
C VAL A 400 0.80 61.29 -17.62
N TYR A 401 1.72 62.20 -17.28
CA TYR A 401 3.03 62.29 -17.93
C TYR A 401 3.75 60.93 -17.91
N GLY A 402 4.06 60.41 -19.10
CA GLY A 402 4.73 59.12 -19.29
C GLY A 402 3.88 57.86 -19.05
N LYS A 403 2.57 57.99 -18.77
CA LYS A 403 1.66 56.86 -18.45
C LYS A 403 0.32 56.89 -19.21
N GLY A 404 0.18 57.76 -20.21
CA GLY A 404 -1.04 57.88 -21.02
C GLY A 404 -2.14 58.71 -20.37
N TYR A 405 -3.36 58.19 -20.33
CA TYR A 405 -4.57 58.88 -19.90
C TYR A 405 -5.19 58.19 -18.68
N LYS A 406 -5.75 59.01 -17.78
CA LYS A 406 -6.59 58.56 -16.67
C LYS A 406 -7.89 59.33 -16.73
N PHE A 407 -9.02 58.63 -16.69
CA PHE A 407 -10.35 59.25 -16.70
C PHE A 407 -11.34 58.38 -15.95
N THR A 408 -12.49 58.95 -15.60
CA THR A 408 -13.60 58.21 -14.98
C THR A 408 -14.69 57.96 -16.02
N VAL A 409 -15.30 56.79 -16.02
CA VAL A 409 -16.47 56.46 -16.85
C VAL A 409 -17.71 56.37 -15.96
N ASP A 410 -18.77 57.05 -16.38
CA ASP A 410 -20.09 57.10 -15.76
C ASP A 410 -21.11 56.43 -16.69
N ASP A 411 -21.55 55.22 -16.35
CA ASP A 411 -22.54 54.47 -17.13
C ASP A 411 -23.99 54.72 -16.65
N GLY A 412 -24.18 55.64 -15.68
CA GLY A 412 -25.46 55.92 -15.03
C GLY A 412 -25.82 54.95 -13.90
N THR A 413 -25.07 53.86 -13.71
CA THR A 413 -25.22 52.90 -12.61
C THR A 413 -24.09 53.00 -11.59
N GLY A 414 -22.94 53.55 -12.00
CA GLY A 414 -21.80 53.83 -11.13
C GLY A 414 -20.67 54.56 -11.85
N LEU A 415 -19.56 54.75 -11.14
CA LEU A 415 -18.35 55.39 -11.63
C LEU A 415 -17.17 54.41 -11.56
N ILE A 416 -16.35 54.34 -12.61
CA ILE A 416 -15.14 53.53 -12.63
C ILE A 416 -13.95 54.29 -13.20
N VAL A 417 -12.78 54.13 -12.59
CA VAL A 417 -11.53 54.72 -13.10
C VAL A 417 -11.02 53.88 -14.26
N VAL A 418 -10.55 54.54 -15.32
CA VAL A 418 -9.94 53.93 -16.49
C VAL A 418 -8.54 54.48 -16.66
N GLY A 419 -7.55 53.59 -16.73
CA GLY A 419 -6.20 53.92 -17.15
C GLY A 419 -5.96 53.40 -18.56
N TYR A 420 -5.42 54.24 -19.45
CA TYR A 420 -5.17 53.87 -20.85
C TYR A 420 -3.83 54.41 -21.33
N GLU A 421 -2.91 53.52 -21.69
CA GLU A 421 -1.56 53.90 -22.16
C GLU A 421 -1.50 54.20 -23.67
N GLY A 422 -2.60 54.01 -24.40
CA GLY A 422 -2.66 54.29 -25.84
C GLY A 422 -2.95 55.76 -26.17
N SER A 423 -3.02 56.07 -27.46
CA SER A 423 -3.39 57.40 -27.95
C SER A 423 -4.90 57.57 -27.98
N ILE A 424 -5.41 58.61 -27.33
CA ILE A 424 -6.81 59.01 -27.40
C ILE A 424 -6.88 60.26 -28.28
N LYS A 425 -7.37 60.12 -29.52
CA LYS A 425 -7.74 61.28 -30.34
C LYS A 425 -9.23 61.54 -30.18
N ASP A 426 -9.60 62.80 -29.95
CA ASP A 426 -10.97 63.30 -30.00
C ASP A 426 -11.97 62.80 -28.94
N VAL A 427 -11.48 62.31 -27.78
CA VAL A 427 -12.32 62.05 -26.59
C VAL A 427 -12.11 63.15 -25.56
N ASN A 428 -13.21 63.77 -25.14
CA ASN A 428 -13.27 64.84 -24.15
C ASN A 428 -14.26 64.49 -23.03
N ASN A 429 -14.25 65.30 -21.97
CA ASN A 429 -15.25 65.20 -20.90
C ASN A 429 -16.68 65.31 -21.48
N GLY A 430 -17.56 64.40 -21.06
CA GLY A 430 -18.93 64.31 -21.55
C GLY A 430 -19.14 63.41 -22.76
N ASP A 431 -18.07 63.03 -23.49
CA ASP A 431 -18.17 62.08 -24.59
C ASP A 431 -18.53 60.68 -24.07
N THR A 432 -19.36 59.95 -24.82
CA THR A 432 -19.62 58.54 -24.53
C THR A 432 -18.51 57.71 -25.14
N VAL A 433 -17.92 56.79 -24.36
CA VAL A 433 -16.89 55.86 -24.82
C VAL A 433 -17.28 54.41 -24.55
N ASN A 434 -16.73 53.50 -25.35
CA ASN A 434 -16.64 52.08 -25.06
C ASN A 434 -15.21 51.77 -24.64
N VAL A 435 -15.05 51.26 -23.42
CA VAL A 435 -13.78 50.86 -22.84
C VAL A 435 -13.74 49.35 -22.78
N LYS A 436 -12.75 48.74 -23.44
CA LYS A 436 -12.42 47.33 -23.26
C LYS A 436 -11.10 47.22 -22.53
N GLY A 437 -11.07 46.46 -21.45
CA GLY A 437 -9.85 46.30 -20.67
C GLY A 437 -9.97 45.34 -19.50
N VAL A 438 -8.86 45.16 -18.79
CA VAL A 438 -8.78 44.27 -17.63
C VAL A 438 -9.22 45.01 -16.38
N PHE A 439 -10.23 44.50 -15.69
CA PHE A 439 -10.62 45.05 -14.39
C PHE A 439 -9.63 44.63 -13.30
N SER A 440 -9.22 45.60 -12.48
CA SER A 440 -8.35 45.40 -11.32
C SER A 440 -9.09 45.85 -10.07
N ARG A 441 -9.46 44.89 -9.23
CA ARG A 441 -10.14 45.14 -7.96
C ARG A 441 -9.30 45.95 -7.00
N SER A 442 -8.00 45.67 -6.91
CA SER A 442 -7.09 46.37 -5.98
C SER A 442 -7.00 47.86 -6.28
N ASN A 443 -7.16 48.24 -7.55
CA ASN A 443 -7.06 49.61 -8.01
C ASN A 443 -8.44 50.26 -8.22
N ASP A 444 -9.54 49.51 -8.04
CA ASP A 444 -10.91 49.86 -8.44
C ASP A 444 -10.95 50.52 -9.83
N ALA A 445 -10.25 49.91 -10.79
CA ALA A 445 -9.99 50.51 -12.09
C ALA A 445 -9.99 49.47 -13.22
N VAL A 446 -10.31 49.93 -14.43
CA VAL A 446 -10.10 49.18 -15.67
C VAL A 446 -8.82 49.66 -16.34
N ILE A 447 -7.88 48.74 -16.54
CA ILE A 447 -6.70 48.98 -17.38
C ILE A 447 -7.15 48.73 -18.81
N ALA A 448 -7.41 49.80 -19.55
CA ALA A 448 -7.96 49.74 -20.88
C ALA A 448 -6.91 49.25 -21.90
N GLU A 449 -7.33 48.29 -22.72
CA GLU A 449 -6.63 47.87 -23.93
C GLU A 449 -7.11 48.67 -25.13
N LYS A 450 -8.38 49.11 -25.10
CA LYS A 450 -9.01 49.86 -26.18
C LYS A 450 -10.04 50.85 -25.61
N VAL A 451 -10.04 52.07 -26.14
CA VAL A 451 -11.03 53.11 -25.85
C VAL A 451 -11.54 53.64 -27.18
N GLU A 452 -12.85 53.60 -27.40
CA GLU A 452 -13.48 54.11 -28.63
C GLU A 452 -14.59 55.09 -28.29
N LYS A 453 -14.62 56.24 -28.96
CA LYS A 453 -15.73 57.20 -28.85
C LYS A 453 -16.98 56.61 -29.50
N SER A 454 -18.04 56.46 -28.72
CA SER A 454 -19.36 56.08 -29.21
C SER A 454 -20.01 57.28 -29.89
N GLY A 455 -20.07 57.28 -31.23
CA GLY A 455 -20.81 58.29 -31.99
C GLY A 455 -20.14 58.85 -33.25
N ILE A 456 -19.00 58.34 -33.71
CA ILE A 456 -18.48 58.72 -35.04
C ILE A 456 -19.08 57.77 -36.09
N ILE A 457 -20.11 58.26 -36.79
CA ILE A 457 -20.32 57.83 -38.17
C ILE A 457 -19.19 58.50 -38.95
N ASP A 458 -18.24 57.73 -39.47
CA ASP A 458 -17.31 58.24 -40.48
C ASP A 458 -18.13 58.60 -41.73
N ILE A 459 -18.59 59.85 -41.80
CA ILE A 459 -18.97 60.43 -43.09
C ILE A 459 -17.64 60.81 -43.74
N LEU A 460 -17.14 59.93 -44.61
CA LEU A 460 -16.06 60.28 -45.54
C LEU A 460 -16.45 61.60 -46.24
N PRO A 461 -15.54 62.57 -46.40
CA PRO A 461 -15.83 63.73 -47.24
C PRO A 461 -16.04 63.23 -48.66
N GLY A 462 -17.30 63.28 -49.12
CA GLY A 462 -17.65 63.01 -50.51
C GLY A 462 -16.89 63.98 -51.38
N GLY A 463 -16.07 63.43 -52.28
CA GLY A 463 -15.59 64.19 -53.43
C GLY A 463 -16.78 64.70 -54.23
N ASP A 464 -16.63 65.89 -54.77
CA ASP A 464 -17.52 66.50 -55.75
C ASP A 464 -17.99 65.43 -56.75
N ASP A 465 -19.30 65.20 -56.81
CA ASP A 465 -19.96 65.03 -58.08
C ASP A 465 -21.47 65.32 -57.99
N ASN A 466 -21.88 66.08 -58.98
CA ASN A 466 -23.14 66.76 -59.16
C ASN A 466 -24.26 65.77 -59.54
N SER A 467 -25.19 65.44 -58.63
CA SER A 467 -26.59 65.11 -58.98
C SER A 467 -27.45 64.97 -57.71
N GLY A 468 -28.63 65.59 -57.74
CA GLY A 468 -29.44 65.83 -56.55
C GLY A 468 -30.19 64.62 -55.98
N GLY A 469 -30.36 64.66 -54.66
CA GLY A 469 -31.64 64.40 -54.00
C GLY A 469 -31.91 62.97 -53.51
N GLY A 470 -31.59 62.70 -52.23
CA GLY A 470 -32.19 61.61 -51.47
C GLY A 470 -31.37 61.20 -50.24
N ASN A 471 -31.57 61.86 -49.09
CA ASN A 471 -30.96 61.45 -47.82
C ASN A 471 -31.57 60.12 -47.33
N LEU A 472 -30.77 59.05 -47.28
CA LEU A 472 -31.12 57.81 -46.58
C LEU A 472 -30.67 57.91 -45.12
N LEU A 473 -31.63 57.95 -44.19
CA LEU A 473 -31.39 57.91 -42.74
C LEU A 473 -31.18 56.45 -42.31
N PHE A 474 -29.96 56.06 -41.96
CA PHE A 474 -29.69 54.74 -41.37
C PHE A 474 -29.80 54.79 -39.84
N LEU A 475 -30.84 54.15 -39.29
CA LEU A 475 -31.00 53.87 -37.87
C LEU A 475 -30.48 52.45 -37.58
N LEU A 476 -29.41 52.33 -36.81
CA LEU A 476 -28.88 51.06 -36.33
C LEU A 476 -29.55 50.69 -34.99
N ILE A 477 -30.44 49.69 -35.01
CA ILE A 477 -30.82 48.92 -33.82
C ILE A 477 -30.32 47.50 -34.05
N GLY A 478 -29.36 47.05 -33.23
CA GLY A 478 -29.01 45.64 -33.08
C GLY A 478 -28.53 44.90 -34.34
N GLY A 479 -27.30 45.16 -34.80
CA GLY A 479 -26.41 44.13 -35.36
C GLY A 479 -26.84 43.31 -36.60
N VAL A 480 -27.86 43.69 -37.37
CA VAL A 480 -28.20 43.04 -38.65
C VAL A 480 -28.55 44.10 -39.70
N ILE A 481 -27.89 44.06 -40.87
CA ILE A 481 -28.25 44.88 -42.02
C ILE A 481 -29.56 44.33 -42.60
N ILE A 482 -30.69 44.98 -42.32
CA ILE A 482 -31.95 44.72 -43.02
C ILE A 482 -32.04 45.67 -44.21
N ILE A 483 -31.84 45.14 -45.42
CA ILE A 483 -32.19 45.84 -46.66
C ILE A 483 -33.72 45.80 -46.78
N VAL A 484 -34.40 46.91 -46.50
CA VAL A 484 -35.83 47.05 -46.82
C VAL A 484 -35.94 47.45 -48.29
N VAL A 485 -36.19 46.48 -49.16
CA VAL A 485 -36.68 46.74 -50.52
C VAL A 485 -38.20 46.82 -50.45
N VAL A 486 -38.77 48.00 -50.72
CA VAL A 486 -40.21 48.17 -50.93
C VAL A 486 -40.55 47.62 -52.31
N VAL A 487 -41.17 46.44 -52.38
CA VAL A 487 -41.84 45.94 -53.59
C VAL A 487 -43.35 45.85 -53.32
N ALA A 488 -44.11 46.56 -54.15
CA ALA A 488 -45.57 46.60 -54.12
C ALA A 488 -46.17 45.19 -54.36
N ALA A 489 -47.06 44.77 -53.46
CA ALA A 489 -47.77 43.50 -53.56
C ALA A 489 -49.02 43.64 -54.46
N LEU A 490 -49.04 42.90 -55.56
CA LEU A 490 -50.26 42.55 -56.30
C LEU A 490 -50.70 41.15 -55.89
N PHE A 491 -51.96 41.09 -55.46
CA PHE A 491 -52.75 39.93 -55.06
C PHE A 491 -52.73 38.78 -56.09
N ILE A 492 -52.70 37.52 -55.64
CA ILE A 492 -53.66 36.45 -55.98
C ILE A 492 -53.32 35.17 -55.19
N LEU A 493 -54.28 34.72 -54.37
CA LEU A 493 -54.34 33.40 -53.75
C LEU A 493 -55.17 32.47 -54.64
N LYS A 494 -54.63 31.32 -55.07
CA LYS A 494 -55.45 30.11 -55.23
C LYS A 494 -54.65 28.81 -55.11
N LYS A 495 -54.92 28.18 -53.97
CA LYS A 495 -54.73 26.79 -53.54
C LYS A 495 -55.13 25.76 -54.62
N ASN A 496 -54.30 24.76 -54.93
CA ASN A 496 -54.63 23.33 -54.75
C ASN A 496 -53.62 22.32 -55.36
N LYS A 497 -53.41 21.25 -54.58
CA LYS A 497 -53.25 19.83 -54.94
C LYS A 497 -52.04 19.37 -55.78
N GLY A 498 -51.16 18.64 -55.08
CA GLY A 498 -51.14 17.18 -55.20
C GLY A 498 -50.11 16.57 -56.16
N GLY A 499 -49.55 15.44 -55.73
CA GLY A 499 -49.18 14.35 -56.63
C GLY A 499 -47.68 14.18 -56.87
N GLU A 500 -47.19 13.06 -56.36
CA GLU A 500 -46.00 12.31 -56.75
C GLU A 500 -45.57 12.48 -58.22
N LYS A 501 -44.25 12.54 -58.45
CA LYS A 501 -43.48 11.46 -59.10
C LYS A 501 -42.11 11.94 -59.53
N GLY A 502 -41.14 11.06 -59.34
CA GLY A 502 -40.19 10.75 -60.41
C GLY A 502 -38.84 11.46 -60.35
N MET A 503 -37.85 10.69 -59.89
CA MET A 503 -36.62 10.40 -60.64
C MET A 503 -36.07 11.55 -61.51
N ARG A 504 -34.89 12.05 -61.15
CA ARG A 504 -33.65 11.68 -61.86
C ARG A 504 -32.42 12.26 -61.15
N ASP A 505 -31.60 11.31 -60.73
CA ASP A 505 -30.15 11.36 -60.60
C ASP A 505 -29.49 12.00 -61.83
N VAL A 506 -28.58 12.96 -61.61
CA VAL A 506 -27.30 13.31 -62.28
C VAL A 506 -26.84 14.57 -61.50
N GLY A 507 -25.66 14.74 -60.92
CA GLY A 507 -24.36 14.11 -61.05
C GLY A 507 -23.33 15.24 -60.87
N GLU A 508 -22.49 15.09 -59.84
CA GLU A 508 -21.07 15.42 -59.80
C GLU A 508 -20.52 16.86 -59.97
N ARG A 509 -19.49 17.11 -59.13
CA ARG A 509 -18.40 18.12 -59.15
C ARG A 509 -18.72 19.48 -58.50
N ILE A 510 -17.99 19.97 -57.49
CA ILE A 510 -16.65 19.71 -56.92
C ILE A 510 -16.76 19.80 -55.39
#